data_AF-A0A353CRT5-F1
#
_entry.id   AF-A0A353CRT5-F1
#
_cell.length_a   1.000
_cell.length_b   1.000
_cell.length_c   1.000
_cell.angle_alpha   90.00
_cell.angle_beta   90.00
_cell.angle_gamma   90.00
#
_symmetry.space_group_name_H-M   'P 1'
#
loop_
_entity.id
_entity.type
_entity.pdbx_description
1 polymer ?
#
loop_
_entity_poly.entity_id
_entity_poly.type
_entity_poly.pdbx_seq_one_letter_code
_entity_poly.pdbx_strand_id
1 'polypeptide(L)'
;MFKPYFFALAALLVSSRALAGLPRVDLPADLSAAYRFELLTPTGEKVFRNSVLWYSGQIDHPEYPQPAKCAANVSKVYRMSGLNAYSAQSVAMLLKKIVDGGGPYVKLPKDKAGMIERLNAVYGGRLPAGAAVGGCLHSDCFRGETGQRHSAIVADTGPDGTVYLYHNNWYRPENEGGVWKEHMVSRYYLDRGFRRQWMKTPWIRIVRGPDGRVSDVKPLLPAIDDLDPTQYFVSIAIPAEIAAEAVSAAALPKAYLRGFPRAPLGDLFDVELDDDGSRLER
;
A
#
# COMPACT_ATOMS: atom_id res chain seq x y z
N MET A 1 48.59 -29.81 -33.23
CA MET A 1 47.59 -30.73 -32.65
C MET A 1 46.81 -29.93 -31.60
N PHE A 2 45.77 -29.21 -32.04
CA PHE A 2 44.97 -28.28 -31.22
C PHE A 2 43.65 -28.95 -30.85
N LYS A 3 43.30 -28.99 -29.57
CA LYS A 3 41.97 -29.38 -29.08
C LYS A 3 41.13 -28.11 -28.90
N PRO A 4 39.91 -28.02 -29.44
CA PRO A 4 39.01 -26.90 -29.16
C PRO A 4 38.30 -27.14 -27.82
N TYR A 5 38.27 -26.12 -26.96
CA TYR A 5 37.41 -26.07 -25.78
C TYR A 5 36.00 -25.66 -26.23
N PHE A 6 35.06 -26.60 -26.15
CA PHE A 6 33.64 -26.30 -26.15
C PHE A 6 33.27 -25.68 -24.79
N PHE A 7 33.07 -24.37 -24.74
CA PHE A 7 32.31 -23.76 -23.65
C PHE A 7 30.84 -24.11 -23.84
N ALA A 8 30.37 -25.12 -23.12
CA ALA A 8 28.95 -25.36 -22.95
C ALA A 8 28.39 -24.23 -22.08
N LEU A 9 27.56 -23.38 -22.72
CA LEU A 9 26.71 -22.40 -22.07
C LEU A 9 25.70 -23.18 -21.20
N ALA A 10 26.03 -23.42 -19.94
CA ALA A 10 25.07 -23.87 -18.95
C ALA A 10 24.14 -22.69 -18.65
N ALA A 11 23.12 -22.52 -19.51
CA ALA A 11 21.95 -21.74 -19.18
C ALA A 11 21.39 -22.30 -17.88
N LEU A 12 21.54 -21.54 -16.79
CA LEU A 12 20.83 -21.74 -15.55
C LEU A 12 19.33 -21.63 -15.85
N LEU A 13 18.73 -22.75 -16.26
CA LEU A 13 17.34 -23.07 -16.01
C LEU A 13 17.22 -23.25 -14.48
N VAL A 14 17.21 -22.12 -13.75
CA VAL A 14 16.64 -22.10 -12.41
C VAL A 14 15.19 -22.49 -12.59
N SER A 15 14.93 -23.76 -12.32
CA SER A 15 13.65 -24.39 -12.54
C SER A 15 12.57 -23.58 -11.83
N SER A 16 11.50 -23.31 -12.57
CA SER A 16 10.21 -22.75 -12.15
C SER A 16 9.47 -23.58 -11.06
N ARG A 17 10.14 -24.52 -10.40
CA ARG A 17 9.59 -25.43 -9.38
C ARG A 17 9.68 -24.89 -7.94
N ALA A 18 10.37 -23.77 -7.69
CA ALA A 18 10.36 -23.12 -6.37
C ALA A 18 9.05 -22.35 -6.06
N LEU A 19 8.16 -22.18 -7.04
CA LEU A 19 6.89 -21.46 -6.92
C LEU A 19 5.71 -22.30 -6.37
N ALA A 20 5.95 -23.55 -5.96
CA ALA A 20 4.89 -24.53 -5.68
C ALA A 20 4.08 -24.32 -4.38
N GLY A 21 4.14 -23.14 -3.73
CA GLY A 21 3.50 -22.92 -2.43
C GLY A 21 2.70 -21.64 -2.24
N LEU A 22 2.87 -20.63 -3.11
CA LEU A 22 1.99 -19.46 -3.12
C LEU A 22 1.16 -19.52 -4.40
N PRO A 23 -0.18 -19.49 -4.32
CA PRO A 23 -1.00 -19.45 -5.51
C PRO A 23 -0.58 -18.21 -6.32
N ARG A 24 -0.26 -18.39 -7.60
CA ARG A 24 -0.19 -17.25 -8.51
C ARG A 24 -1.54 -16.57 -8.45
N VAL A 25 -1.55 -15.30 -8.08
CA VAL A 25 -2.79 -14.53 -8.02
C VAL A 25 -3.04 -13.97 -9.41
N ASP A 26 -3.89 -14.66 -10.18
CA ASP A 26 -4.45 -14.13 -11.41
C ASP A 26 -5.54 -13.13 -11.05
N LEU A 27 -5.23 -11.84 -11.18
CA LEU A 27 -6.21 -10.79 -10.96
C LEU A 27 -7.15 -10.69 -12.15
N PRO A 28 -8.46 -10.51 -11.93
CA PRO A 28 -9.40 -10.29 -13.03
C PRO A 28 -9.06 -9.00 -13.77
N ALA A 29 -9.39 -8.96 -15.06
CA ALA A 29 -9.27 -7.75 -15.88
C ALA A 29 -10.13 -6.62 -15.31
N ASP A 30 -11.31 -6.93 -14.80
CA ASP A 30 -12.17 -6.01 -14.05
C ASP A 30 -12.07 -6.30 -12.55
N LEU A 31 -11.39 -5.43 -11.80
CA LEU A 31 -11.29 -5.57 -10.34
C LEU A 31 -12.62 -5.37 -9.63
N SER A 32 -13.51 -4.54 -10.17
CA SER A 32 -14.77 -4.20 -9.51
C SER A 32 -15.74 -5.38 -9.44
N ALA A 33 -15.54 -6.39 -10.29
CA ALA A 33 -16.27 -7.65 -10.25
C ALA A 33 -15.86 -8.56 -9.07
N ALA A 34 -14.63 -8.43 -8.56
CA ALA A 34 -14.09 -9.32 -7.52
C ALA A 34 -13.77 -8.62 -6.20
N TYR A 35 -13.59 -7.30 -6.22
CA TYR A 35 -13.19 -6.48 -5.08
C TYR A 35 -14.11 -5.27 -4.95
N ARG A 36 -14.25 -4.77 -3.72
CA ARG A 36 -14.94 -3.50 -3.45
C ARG A 36 -13.93 -2.50 -2.95
N PHE A 37 -14.19 -1.23 -3.21
CA PHE A 37 -13.32 -0.14 -2.80
C PHE A 37 -14.19 1.00 -2.29
N GLU A 38 -13.75 1.67 -1.23
CA GLU A 38 -14.35 2.92 -0.79
C GLU A 38 -14.22 4.01 -1.87
N LEU A 39 -13.04 4.09 -2.50
CA LEU A 39 -12.77 4.95 -3.64
C LEU A 39 -11.65 4.33 -4.49
N LEU A 40 -11.96 4.01 -5.75
CA LEU A 40 -10.99 3.48 -6.70
C LEU A 40 -10.74 4.52 -7.79
N THR A 41 -9.47 4.86 -7.99
CA THR A 41 -9.01 5.71 -9.09
C THR A 41 -8.14 4.89 -10.06
N PRO A 42 -7.90 5.34 -11.30
CA PRO A 42 -7.00 4.64 -12.22
C PRO A 42 -5.61 4.37 -11.63
N THR A 43 -5.03 5.34 -10.92
CA THR A 43 -3.75 5.16 -10.24
C THR A 43 -3.87 4.24 -9.02
N GLY A 44 -4.93 4.38 -8.23
CA GLY A 44 -5.23 3.50 -7.09
C GLY A 44 -5.38 2.03 -7.51
N GLU A 45 -6.00 1.76 -8.66
CA GLU A 45 -6.10 0.43 -9.25
C GLU A 45 -4.72 -0.17 -9.55
N LYS A 46 -3.83 0.59 -10.20
CA LYS A 46 -2.45 0.12 -10.47
C LYS A 46 -1.73 -0.25 -9.18
N VAL A 47 -1.85 0.61 -8.16
CA VAL A 47 -1.25 0.38 -6.83
C VAL A 47 -1.82 -0.87 -6.17
N PHE A 48 -3.13 -1.07 -6.21
CA PHE A 48 -3.76 -2.27 -5.67
C PHE A 48 -3.29 -3.54 -6.39
N ARG A 49 -3.32 -3.55 -7.73
CA ARG A 49 -2.85 -4.71 -8.53
C ARG A 49 -1.40 -5.07 -8.18
N ASN A 50 -0.53 -4.07 -8.13
CA ASN A 50 0.87 -4.27 -7.79
C ASN A 50 1.08 -4.69 -6.33
N SER A 51 0.21 -4.29 -5.40
CA SER A 51 0.24 -4.79 -4.02
C SER A 51 -0.04 -6.29 -3.95
N VAL A 52 -1.01 -6.76 -4.73
CA VAL A 52 -1.36 -8.20 -4.83
C VAL A 52 -0.28 -9.00 -5.56
N LEU A 53 0.27 -8.46 -6.65
CA LEU A 53 1.40 -9.08 -7.36
C LEU A 53 2.61 -9.19 -6.42
N TRP A 54 2.90 -8.13 -5.66
CA TRP A 54 4.00 -8.12 -4.72
C TRP A 54 3.83 -9.14 -3.59
N TYR A 55 2.61 -9.36 -3.09
CA TYR A 55 2.32 -10.44 -2.13
C TYR A 55 2.82 -11.81 -2.62
N SER A 56 2.64 -12.08 -3.90
CA SER A 56 3.01 -13.35 -4.52
C SER A 56 4.52 -13.44 -4.82
N GLY A 57 5.15 -12.32 -5.17
CA GLY A 57 6.56 -12.27 -5.61
C GLY A 57 7.60 -12.00 -4.51
N GLN A 58 7.20 -11.47 -3.35
CA GLN A 58 8.16 -11.04 -2.31
C GLN A 58 9.07 -12.17 -1.79
N ILE A 59 8.67 -13.45 -1.91
CA ILE A 59 9.43 -14.59 -1.39
C ILE A 59 10.78 -14.75 -2.11
N ASP A 60 10.84 -14.32 -3.36
CA ASP A 60 12.04 -14.35 -4.19
C ASP A 60 12.99 -13.18 -3.87
N HIS A 61 12.60 -12.32 -2.92
CA HIS A 61 13.33 -11.12 -2.50
C HIS A 61 13.49 -11.10 -0.96
N PRO A 62 14.42 -11.92 -0.41
CA PRO A 62 14.55 -12.16 1.03
C PRO A 62 14.90 -10.91 1.86
N GLU A 63 15.30 -9.81 1.22
CA GLU A 63 15.58 -8.52 1.85
C GLU A 63 14.33 -7.75 2.28
N TYR A 64 13.15 -8.03 1.71
CA TYR A 64 11.88 -7.34 2.02
C TYR A 64 11.07 -7.89 3.19
N PRO A 65 11.04 -9.21 3.47
CA PRO A 65 10.40 -9.76 4.67
C PRO A 65 11.25 -9.58 5.95
N GLN A 66 12.06 -8.51 6.01
CA GLN A 66 12.94 -8.17 7.14
C GLN A 66 12.39 -7.02 8.00
N PRO A 67 12.83 -6.89 9.26
CA PRO A 67 12.53 -5.73 10.10
C PRO A 67 12.89 -4.39 9.45
N ALA A 68 12.10 -3.36 9.78
CA ALA A 68 12.29 -1.98 9.28
C ALA A 68 12.21 -1.80 7.75
N LYS A 69 11.67 -2.77 7.00
CA LYS A 69 11.47 -2.69 5.54
C LYS A 69 10.06 -2.31 5.11
N CYS A 70 9.21 -1.84 6.02
CA CYS A 70 7.83 -1.47 5.69
C CYS A 70 7.75 -0.38 4.62
N ALA A 71 8.52 0.72 4.76
CA ALA A 71 8.58 1.78 3.76
C ALA A 71 9.16 1.29 2.43
N ALA A 72 10.22 0.46 2.47
CA ALA A 72 10.81 -0.12 1.27
C ALA A 72 9.81 -0.99 0.47
N ASN A 73 8.94 -1.75 1.16
CA ASN A 73 7.86 -2.52 0.52
C ASN A 73 6.82 -1.59 -0.13
N VAL A 74 6.35 -0.56 0.59
CA VAL A 74 5.41 0.43 0.02
C VAL A 74 6.02 1.11 -1.21
N SER A 75 7.27 1.55 -1.11
CA SER A 75 8.00 2.16 -2.22
C SER A 75 8.21 1.20 -3.40
N LYS A 76 8.42 -0.09 -3.17
CA LYS A 76 8.48 -1.10 -4.24
C LYS A 76 7.17 -1.13 -5.02
N VAL A 77 6.03 -1.19 -4.33
CA VAL A 77 4.70 -1.18 -4.96
C VAL A 77 4.44 0.13 -5.71
N TYR A 78 4.80 1.28 -5.14
CA TYR A 78 4.67 2.57 -5.81
C TYR A 78 5.50 2.65 -7.10
N ARG A 79 6.76 2.21 -7.08
CA ARG A 79 7.60 2.14 -8.30
C ARG A 79 6.99 1.21 -9.35
N MET A 80 6.51 0.03 -8.96
CA MET A 80 5.81 -0.89 -9.88
C MET A 80 4.56 -0.25 -10.51
N SER A 81 3.99 0.76 -9.86
CA SER A 81 2.79 1.48 -10.29
C SER A 81 3.08 2.76 -11.07
N GLY A 82 4.36 3.09 -11.31
CA GLY A 82 4.79 4.32 -11.99
C GLY A 82 4.92 5.53 -11.06
N LEU A 83 4.73 5.38 -9.75
CA LEU A 83 4.82 6.45 -8.76
C LEU A 83 6.23 6.58 -8.18
N ASN A 84 7.21 6.83 -9.06
CA ASN A 84 8.65 6.75 -8.72
C ASN A 84 9.09 7.81 -7.70
N ALA A 85 8.45 8.98 -7.68
CA ALA A 85 8.80 10.09 -6.80
C ALA A 85 8.71 9.74 -5.30
N TYR A 86 7.82 8.80 -4.92
CA TYR A 86 7.54 8.43 -3.53
C TYR A 86 8.43 7.28 -3.01
N SER A 87 9.53 6.97 -3.68
CA SER A 87 10.46 5.94 -3.22
C SER A 87 11.26 6.42 -1.99
N ALA A 88 11.24 5.64 -0.90
CA ALA A 88 11.87 5.94 0.37
C ALA A 88 12.26 4.67 1.14
N GLN A 89 13.26 4.79 2.02
CA GLN A 89 13.70 3.71 2.92
C GLN A 89 13.10 3.84 4.33
N SER A 90 12.62 5.01 4.71
CA SER A 90 11.99 5.26 6.02
C SER A 90 10.55 5.74 5.86
N VAL A 91 9.71 5.43 6.84
CA VAL A 91 8.28 5.81 6.85
C VAL A 91 8.13 7.34 6.82
N ALA A 92 8.90 8.08 7.61
CA ALA A 92 8.85 9.54 7.58
C ALA A 92 9.18 10.12 6.20
N MET A 93 10.23 9.60 5.55
CA MET A 93 10.62 10.09 4.23
C MET A 93 9.57 9.74 3.18
N LEU A 94 8.97 8.55 3.27
CA LEU A 94 7.86 8.14 2.40
C LEU A 94 6.69 9.13 2.51
N LEU A 95 6.22 9.38 3.73
CA LEU A 95 5.11 10.32 3.97
C LEU A 95 5.50 11.72 3.50
N LYS A 96 6.71 12.19 3.84
CA LYS A 96 7.20 13.52 3.45
C LYS A 96 7.22 13.69 1.93
N LYS A 97 7.72 12.71 1.19
CA LYS A 97 7.76 12.75 -0.28
C LYS A 97 6.36 12.84 -0.90
N ILE A 98 5.37 12.18 -0.32
CA ILE A 98 3.97 12.31 -0.77
C ILE A 98 3.49 13.75 -0.55
N VAL A 99 3.73 14.31 0.64
CA VAL A 99 3.33 15.69 0.96
C VAL A 99 4.05 16.72 0.09
N ASP A 100 5.37 16.60 -0.05
CA ASP A 100 6.19 17.48 -0.88
C ASP A 100 5.80 17.40 -2.37
N GLY A 101 5.29 16.25 -2.81
CA GLY A 101 4.68 16.06 -4.13
C GLY A 101 3.29 16.68 -4.30
N GLY A 102 2.77 17.39 -3.29
CA GLY A 102 1.43 17.99 -3.30
C GLY A 102 0.31 17.07 -2.82
N GLY A 103 0.64 15.89 -2.31
CA GLY A 103 -0.32 14.91 -1.79
C GLY A 103 -0.96 15.35 -0.47
N PRO A 104 -2.28 15.16 -0.28
CA PRO A 104 -2.94 15.41 0.99
C PRO A 104 -2.36 14.58 2.13
N TYR A 105 -2.25 15.19 3.31
CA TYR A 105 -1.82 14.54 4.54
C TYR A 105 -2.82 14.76 5.66
N VAL A 106 -3.28 13.67 6.25
CA VAL A 106 -4.35 13.67 7.24
C VAL A 106 -3.91 12.90 8.47
N LYS A 107 -3.91 13.54 9.63
CA LYS A 107 -3.74 12.87 10.93
C LYS A 107 -5.10 12.41 11.43
N LEU A 108 -5.22 11.15 11.83
CA LEU A 108 -6.42 10.60 12.47
C LEU A 108 -6.36 10.85 13.99
N PRO A 109 -7.37 11.50 14.57
CA PRO A 109 -7.50 11.60 16.02
C PRO A 109 -7.64 10.21 16.66
N LYS A 110 -7.12 10.07 17.90
CA LYS A 110 -7.22 8.82 18.67
C LYS A 110 -8.62 8.61 19.24
N ASP A 111 -9.31 9.69 19.56
CA ASP A 111 -10.68 9.63 20.03
C ASP A 111 -11.61 9.29 18.86
N LYS A 112 -12.59 8.41 19.11
CA LYS A 112 -13.47 7.89 18.07
C LYS A 112 -14.27 8.99 17.37
N ALA A 113 -14.76 9.99 18.11
CA ALA A 113 -15.59 11.06 17.55
C ALA A 113 -14.79 11.91 16.56
N GLY A 114 -13.60 12.36 16.95
CA GLY A 114 -12.67 13.09 16.09
C GLY A 114 -12.19 12.25 14.91
N MET A 115 -11.99 10.94 15.09
CA MET A 115 -11.67 10.03 13.99
C MET A 115 -12.79 9.98 12.93
N ILE A 116 -14.04 9.81 13.37
CA ILE A 116 -15.21 9.79 12.47
C ILE A 116 -15.35 11.13 11.73
N GLU A 117 -15.24 12.24 12.45
CA GLU A 117 -15.28 13.59 11.85
C GLU A 117 -14.19 13.75 10.80
N ARG A 118 -12.94 13.38 11.16
CA ARG A 118 -11.80 13.52 10.27
C ARG A 118 -11.93 12.64 9.03
N LEU A 119 -12.35 11.38 9.18
CA LEU A 119 -12.58 10.49 8.04
C LEU A 119 -13.65 11.08 7.13
N ASN A 120 -14.78 11.53 7.68
CA ASN A 120 -15.83 12.18 6.88
C ASN A 120 -15.34 13.43 6.13
N ALA A 121 -14.38 14.17 6.68
CA ALA A 121 -13.76 15.30 5.98
C ALA A 121 -12.86 14.87 4.80
N VAL A 122 -12.38 13.63 4.78
CA VAL A 122 -11.58 13.05 3.69
C VAL A 122 -12.51 12.36 2.69
N TYR A 123 -12.79 13.00 1.55
CA TYR A 123 -13.62 12.46 0.46
C TYR A 123 -15.00 11.91 0.91
N GLY A 124 -15.59 12.48 1.97
CA GLY A 124 -16.86 12.01 2.52
C GLY A 124 -16.74 10.68 3.29
N GLY A 125 -15.57 10.39 3.88
CA GLY A 125 -15.33 9.14 4.59
C GLY A 125 -14.83 8.00 3.72
N ARG A 126 -14.55 8.25 2.43
CA ARG A 126 -14.11 7.22 1.48
C ARG A 126 -12.60 7.27 1.35
N LEU A 127 -11.93 6.17 1.72
CA LEU A 127 -10.49 6.09 1.65
C LEU A 127 -10.06 5.60 0.26
N PRO A 128 -9.22 6.35 -0.48
CA PRO A 128 -8.77 5.91 -1.78
C PRO A 128 -7.81 4.73 -1.68
N ALA A 129 -8.06 3.71 -2.50
CA ALA A 129 -7.10 2.64 -2.71
C ALA A 129 -5.76 3.22 -3.17
N GLY A 130 -4.67 2.72 -2.62
CA GLY A 130 -3.32 3.22 -2.90
C GLY A 130 -2.83 4.35 -1.99
N ALA A 131 -3.65 4.89 -1.08
CA ALA A 131 -3.17 5.83 -0.07
C ALA A 131 -2.18 5.15 0.90
N ALA A 132 -1.12 5.84 1.29
CA ALA A 132 -0.22 5.38 2.33
C ALA A 132 -0.83 5.63 3.71
N VAL A 133 -0.80 4.62 4.57
CA VAL A 133 -1.11 4.76 5.99
C VAL A 133 0.18 4.67 6.77
N GLY A 134 0.46 5.67 7.61
CA GLY A 134 1.64 5.72 8.47
C GLY A 134 1.25 5.68 9.93
N GLY A 135 1.78 4.71 10.66
CA GLY A 135 1.62 4.54 12.10
C GLY A 135 2.89 4.94 12.84
N CYS A 136 2.77 5.61 13.97
CA CYS A 136 3.90 6.11 14.74
C CYS A 136 3.62 6.20 16.25
N LEU A 137 4.69 6.03 17.05
CA LEU A 137 4.61 6.12 18.52
C LEU A 137 4.41 7.56 19.04
N HIS A 138 4.73 8.57 18.23
CA HIS A 138 4.70 9.99 18.60
C HIS A 138 3.73 10.77 17.70
N SER A 139 3.23 11.92 18.16
CA SER A 139 2.22 12.71 17.43
C SER A 139 2.71 13.30 16.09
N ASP A 140 4.02 13.28 15.86
CA ASP A 140 4.64 13.68 14.62
C ASP A 140 5.31 12.49 13.94
N CYS A 141 4.62 11.84 12.98
CA CYS A 141 5.17 10.73 12.22
C CYS A 141 6.37 11.10 11.34
N PHE A 142 6.63 12.40 11.11
CA PHE A 142 7.86 12.84 10.42
C PHE A 142 9.10 12.76 11.32
N ARG A 143 8.91 12.69 12.65
CA ARG A 143 9.97 12.61 13.64
C ARG A 143 9.96 11.23 14.32
N GLY A 144 11.11 10.82 14.85
CA GLY A 144 11.30 9.54 15.54
C GLY A 144 12.49 8.75 15.00
N GLU A 145 12.73 7.59 15.60
CA GLU A 145 13.83 6.69 15.25
C GLU A 145 13.38 5.63 14.23
N THR A 146 14.33 4.86 13.70
CA THR A 146 14.05 3.67 12.90
C THR A 146 13.40 2.62 13.80
N GLY A 147 12.31 1.99 13.34
CA GLY A 147 11.61 0.93 14.08
C GLY A 147 10.48 1.42 15.00
N GLN A 148 10.28 2.73 15.15
CA GLN A 148 9.16 3.33 15.90
C GLN A 148 7.94 3.67 15.01
N ARG A 149 7.96 3.17 13.77
CA ARG A 149 7.02 3.54 12.71
C ARG A 149 6.73 2.35 11.82
N HIS A 150 5.51 2.33 11.30
CA HIS A 150 5.06 1.36 10.33
C HIS A 150 4.31 2.03 9.19
N SER A 151 4.31 1.40 8.02
CA SER A 151 3.62 1.92 6.84
C SER A 151 2.92 0.82 6.06
N ALA A 152 1.79 1.21 5.49
CA ALA A 152 0.89 0.35 4.75
C ALA A 152 0.30 1.09 3.54
N ILE A 153 -0.41 0.36 2.69
CA ILE A 153 -1.20 0.88 1.57
C ILE A 153 -2.67 0.50 1.79
N VAL A 154 -3.59 1.45 1.63
CA VAL A 154 -5.04 1.19 1.57
C VAL A 154 -5.34 0.28 0.38
N ALA A 155 -5.93 -0.88 0.66
CA ALA A 155 -6.24 -1.90 -0.32
C ALA A 155 -7.71 -1.81 -0.77
N ASP A 156 -8.45 -2.89 -0.59
CA ASP A 156 -9.88 -3.03 -0.86
C ASP A 156 -10.70 -2.99 0.44
N THR A 157 -12.02 -3.11 0.29
CA THR A 157 -13.01 -3.01 1.36
C THR A 157 -13.89 -4.25 1.37
N GLY A 158 -14.07 -4.84 2.55
CA GLY A 158 -14.97 -5.97 2.77
C GLY A 158 -16.45 -5.56 2.65
N PRO A 159 -17.35 -6.55 2.47
CA PRO A 159 -18.79 -6.29 2.38
C PRO A 159 -19.38 -5.69 3.68
N ASP A 160 -18.69 -5.86 4.81
CA ASP A 160 -19.05 -5.36 6.12
C ASP A 160 -18.43 -3.99 6.45
N GLY A 161 -17.79 -3.34 5.47
CA GLY A 161 -17.09 -2.07 5.65
C GLY A 161 -15.68 -2.20 6.22
N THR A 162 -15.12 -3.42 6.31
CA THR A 162 -13.73 -3.61 6.72
C THR A 162 -12.78 -3.06 5.66
N VAL A 163 -12.03 -2.01 5.97
CA VAL A 163 -10.93 -1.52 5.15
C VAL A 163 -9.72 -2.41 5.40
N TYR A 164 -9.14 -2.92 4.32
CA TYR A 164 -7.92 -3.72 4.37
C TYR A 164 -6.70 -2.87 4.02
N LEU A 165 -5.57 -3.26 4.58
CA LEU A 165 -4.26 -2.70 4.27
C LEU A 165 -3.37 -3.78 3.68
N TYR A 166 -2.55 -3.42 2.70
CA TYR A 166 -1.35 -4.19 2.37
C TYR A 166 -0.15 -3.60 3.09
N HIS A 167 0.56 -4.41 3.86
CA HIS A 167 1.71 -3.97 4.64
C HIS A 167 2.64 -5.14 4.96
N ASN A 168 3.89 -4.83 5.36
CA ASN A 168 4.86 -5.84 5.81
C ASN A 168 4.49 -6.32 7.23
N ASN A 169 3.46 -7.15 7.30
CA ASN A 169 2.88 -7.68 8.52
C ASN A 169 3.93 -8.48 9.30
N TRP A 170 3.87 -8.36 10.62
CA TRP A 170 4.76 -9.05 11.54
C TRP A 170 4.01 -9.80 12.63
N TYR A 171 2.67 -9.89 12.52
CA TYR A 171 1.84 -10.66 13.44
C TYR A 171 2.10 -12.15 13.27
N ARG A 172 2.57 -12.79 14.35
CA ARG A 172 2.97 -14.20 14.35
C ARG A 172 2.44 -14.92 15.61
N PRO A 173 2.42 -16.26 15.61
CA PRO A 173 2.02 -17.02 16.79
C PRO A 173 2.82 -16.69 18.06
N GLU A 174 4.10 -16.31 17.95
CA GLU A 174 4.90 -15.95 19.14
C GLU A 174 4.37 -14.68 19.83
N ASN A 175 3.63 -13.83 19.12
CA ASN A 175 2.96 -12.67 19.71
C ASN A 175 1.72 -13.06 20.54
N GLU A 176 1.28 -14.32 20.45
CA GLU A 176 -0.01 -14.82 20.96
C GLU A 176 0.16 -16.13 21.74
N GLY A 177 1.30 -16.29 22.43
CA GLY A 177 1.57 -17.48 23.25
C GLY A 177 1.66 -18.79 22.44
N GLY A 178 1.96 -18.70 21.14
CA GLY A 178 2.07 -19.85 20.23
C GLY A 178 0.78 -20.21 19.49
N VAL A 179 -0.33 -19.50 19.73
CA VAL A 179 -1.61 -19.77 19.08
C VAL A 179 -1.65 -19.15 17.69
N TRP A 180 -2.07 -19.94 16.70
CA TRP A 180 -2.26 -19.46 15.34
C TRP A 180 -3.63 -18.77 15.19
N LYS A 181 -3.67 -17.60 14.54
CA LYS A 181 -4.89 -16.82 14.28
C LYS A 181 -4.90 -16.33 12.83
N GLU A 182 -6.08 -15.92 12.37
CA GLU A 182 -6.23 -15.35 11.03
C GLU A 182 -5.34 -14.11 10.83
N HIS A 183 -4.94 -13.90 9.58
CA HIS A 183 -4.11 -12.77 9.16
C HIS A 183 -2.72 -12.68 9.82
N MET A 184 -2.24 -13.76 10.45
CA MET A 184 -0.83 -13.91 10.80
C MET A 184 0.04 -14.17 9.56
N VAL A 185 1.35 -13.92 9.69
CA VAL A 185 2.36 -14.39 8.73
C VAL A 185 2.13 -15.87 8.47
N SER A 186 2.02 -16.23 7.20
CA SER A 186 1.70 -17.60 6.80
C SER A 186 2.76 -18.59 7.26
N ARG A 187 2.35 -19.82 7.59
CA ARG A 187 3.28 -20.90 7.97
C ARG A 187 4.36 -21.12 6.90
N TYR A 188 3.99 -20.99 5.63
CA TYR A 188 4.91 -21.05 4.49
C TYR A 188 6.12 -20.09 4.61
N TYR A 189 5.90 -18.86 5.09
CA TYR A 189 6.94 -17.85 5.31
C TYR A 189 7.76 -18.17 6.57
N LEU A 190 7.08 -18.48 7.68
CA LEU A 190 7.75 -18.76 8.95
C LEU A 190 8.70 -19.96 8.85
N ASP A 191 8.27 -21.05 8.20
CA ASP A 191 9.07 -22.26 8.00
C ASP A 191 10.34 -22.01 7.17
N ARG A 192 10.38 -20.91 6.39
CA ARG A 192 11.54 -20.45 5.60
C ARG A 192 12.39 -19.40 6.32
N GLY A 193 12.07 -19.09 7.58
CA GLY A 193 12.77 -18.09 8.38
C GLY A 193 12.33 -16.65 8.14
N PHE A 194 11.28 -16.42 7.34
CA PHE A 194 10.76 -15.08 7.10
C PHE A 194 9.78 -14.68 8.20
N ARG A 195 10.22 -13.78 9.08
CA ARG A 195 9.43 -13.32 10.24
C ARG A 195 8.41 -12.23 9.90
N ARG A 196 8.39 -11.76 8.65
CA ARG A 196 7.43 -10.79 8.15
C ARG A 196 6.95 -11.18 6.76
N GLN A 197 5.80 -10.65 6.38
CA GLN A 197 5.20 -10.89 5.07
C GLN A 197 4.41 -9.65 4.65
N TRP A 198 4.70 -9.11 3.46
CA TRP A 198 3.80 -8.20 2.76
C TRP A 198 2.47 -8.93 2.54
N MET A 199 1.39 -8.52 3.17
CA MET A 199 0.10 -9.17 3.02
C MET A 199 -1.06 -8.25 3.33
N LYS A 200 -2.24 -8.69 2.89
CA LYS A 200 -3.51 -8.04 3.18
C LYS A 200 -3.93 -8.34 4.62
N THR A 201 -4.20 -7.31 5.40
CA THR A 201 -4.66 -7.39 6.79
C THR A 201 -5.86 -6.46 7.04
N PRO A 202 -6.82 -6.88 7.88
CA PRO A 202 -7.95 -6.01 8.24
C PRO A 202 -7.46 -4.88 9.13
N TRP A 203 -7.86 -3.63 8.83
CA TRP A 203 -7.39 -2.46 9.57
C TRP A 203 -8.46 -1.86 10.48
N ILE A 204 -9.49 -1.30 9.86
CA ILE A 204 -10.64 -0.70 10.54
C ILE A 204 -11.92 -1.14 9.85
N ARG A 205 -12.99 -1.30 10.61
CA ARG A 205 -14.34 -1.41 10.07
C ARG A 205 -15.02 -0.06 10.12
N ILE A 206 -15.41 0.46 8.95
CA ILE A 206 -16.17 1.69 8.80
C ILE A 206 -17.64 1.31 8.70
N VAL A 207 -18.46 1.80 9.63
CA VAL A 207 -19.92 1.68 9.56
C VAL A 207 -20.47 3.00 9.02
N ARG A 208 -21.38 2.91 8.04
CA ARG A 208 -22.02 4.08 7.45
C ARG A 208 -23.45 4.25 7.93
N GLY A 209 -23.85 5.50 8.12
CA GLY A 209 -25.24 5.88 8.38
C GLY A 209 -26.10 5.87 7.13
N PRO A 210 -27.42 6.12 7.26
CA PRO A 210 -28.35 6.19 6.13
C PRO A 210 -28.01 7.27 5.10
N ASP A 211 -27.30 8.32 5.52
CA ASP A 211 -26.80 9.42 4.69
C ASP A 211 -25.50 9.09 3.94
N GLY A 212 -24.99 7.86 4.11
CA GLY A 212 -23.73 7.41 3.52
C GLY A 212 -22.47 7.91 4.25
N ARG A 213 -22.59 8.73 5.30
CA ARG A 213 -21.46 9.20 6.10
C ARG A 213 -20.99 8.13 7.07
N VAL A 214 -19.75 8.22 7.52
CA VAL A 214 -19.22 7.37 8.59
C VAL A 214 -19.96 7.69 9.88
N SER A 215 -20.54 6.67 10.52
CA SER A 215 -21.27 6.76 11.78
C SER A 215 -20.59 6.02 12.93
N ASP A 216 -19.77 5.01 12.64
CA ASP A 216 -18.91 4.32 13.62
C ASP A 216 -17.64 3.79 12.96
N VAL A 217 -16.59 3.63 13.77
CA VAL A 217 -15.31 3.03 13.37
C VAL A 217 -14.87 2.06 14.45
N LYS A 218 -14.45 0.85 14.02
CA LYS A 218 -13.94 -0.19 14.91
C LYS A 218 -12.53 -0.60 14.47
N PRO A 219 -11.49 -0.47 15.31
CA PRO A 219 -10.18 -1.02 15.00
C PRO A 219 -10.26 -2.55 14.96
N LEU A 220 -9.55 -3.15 14.00
CA LEU A 220 -9.50 -4.61 13.82
C LEU A 220 -8.08 -5.17 13.89
N LEU A 221 -7.05 -4.32 13.79
CA LEU A 221 -5.68 -4.78 13.96
C LEU A 221 -5.48 -5.33 15.38
N PRO A 222 -4.72 -6.43 15.53
CA PRO A 222 -4.23 -6.82 16.84
C PRO A 222 -3.41 -5.66 17.42
N ALA A 223 -3.58 -5.41 18.73
CA ALA A 223 -3.05 -4.25 19.46
C ALA A 223 -1.52 -4.04 19.35
N ILE A 224 -0.79 -5.02 18.82
CA ILE A 224 0.66 -4.90 18.64
C ILE A 224 1.03 -4.01 17.46
N ASP A 225 0.15 -3.81 16.47
CA ASP A 225 0.49 -3.08 15.25
C ASP A 225 0.31 -1.57 15.43
N ASP A 226 1.39 -0.83 15.21
CA ASP A 226 1.50 0.62 15.33
C ASP A 226 0.64 1.41 14.31
N LEU A 227 -0.14 0.71 13.47
CA LEU A 227 -1.20 1.24 12.62
C LEU A 227 -2.60 1.25 13.29
N ASP A 228 -2.77 0.77 14.53
CA ASP A 228 -4.06 0.92 15.26
C ASP A 228 -4.28 2.40 15.66
N PRO A 229 -5.29 3.07 15.08
CA PRO A 229 -5.51 4.50 15.31
C PRO A 229 -6.08 4.82 16.70
N THR A 230 -6.50 3.82 17.48
CA THR A 230 -6.97 4.01 18.86
C THR A 230 -5.84 3.98 19.89
N GLN A 231 -4.71 3.36 19.54
CA GLN A 231 -3.55 3.24 20.42
C GLN A 231 -2.39 4.13 19.98
N TYR A 232 -2.16 4.23 18.68
CA TYR A 232 -1.02 4.90 18.07
C TYR A 232 -1.43 6.16 17.31
N PHE A 233 -0.45 6.97 16.93
CA PHE A 233 -0.70 8.11 16.07
C PHE A 233 -0.68 7.64 14.63
N VAL A 234 -1.81 7.75 13.95
CA VAL A 234 -1.97 7.27 12.59
C VAL A 234 -2.25 8.44 11.65
N SER A 235 -1.65 8.36 10.47
CA SER A 235 -1.79 9.33 9.40
C SER A 235 -2.07 8.65 8.07
N ILE A 236 -2.74 9.37 7.19
CA ILE A 236 -3.03 8.97 5.82
C ILE A 236 -2.38 10.01 4.91
N ALA A 237 -1.48 9.56 4.04
CA ALA A 237 -0.86 10.37 3.00
C ALA A 237 -1.31 9.85 1.64
N ILE A 238 -1.85 10.72 0.81
CA ILE A 238 -2.47 10.34 -0.46
C ILE A 238 -1.58 10.85 -1.59
N PRO A 239 -0.98 9.95 -2.42
CA PRO A 239 -0.24 10.36 -3.62
C PRO A 239 -1.01 11.40 -4.44
N ALA A 240 -0.32 12.44 -4.93
CA ALA A 240 -0.98 13.57 -5.58
C ALA A 240 -1.81 13.16 -6.81
N GLU A 241 -1.34 12.16 -7.56
CA GLU A 241 -2.02 11.58 -8.71
C GLU A 241 -3.36 10.95 -8.28
N ILE A 242 -3.36 10.15 -7.21
CA ILE A 242 -4.58 9.55 -6.66
C ILE A 242 -5.51 10.65 -6.13
N ALA A 243 -4.96 11.66 -5.45
CA ALA A 243 -5.74 12.74 -4.89
C ALA A 243 -6.46 13.58 -5.97
N ALA A 244 -5.76 13.87 -7.07
CA ALA A 244 -6.31 14.60 -8.22
C ALA A 244 -7.45 13.80 -8.88
N GLU A 245 -7.22 12.50 -9.13
CA GLU A 245 -8.23 11.62 -9.70
C GLU A 245 -9.44 11.43 -8.77
N ALA A 246 -9.20 11.37 -7.46
CA ALA A 246 -10.23 11.20 -6.42
C ALA A 246 -11.18 12.39 -6.34
N VAL A 247 -10.70 13.62 -6.52
CA VAL A 247 -11.56 14.81 -6.59
C VAL A 247 -12.49 14.72 -7.80
N SER A 248 -11.95 14.35 -8.96
CA SER A 248 -12.75 14.16 -10.18
C SER A 248 -13.78 13.04 -10.04
N ALA A 249 -13.45 11.95 -9.33
CA ALA A 249 -14.35 10.84 -9.06
C ALA A 249 -15.43 11.18 -7.99
N ALA A 250 -15.07 11.98 -6.98
CA ALA A 250 -16.00 12.41 -5.93
C ALA A 250 -16.98 13.50 -6.40
N ALA A 251 -16.63 14.25 -7.44
CA ALA A 251 -17.45 15.30 -8.04
C ALA A 251 -18.52 14.80 -9.02
N LEU A 252 -18.64 13.49 -9.27
CA LEU A 252 -19.67 12.96 -10.16
C LEU A 252 -20.94 12.53 -9.38
N PRO A 253 -22.04 13.30 -9.41
CA PRO A 253 -23.36 12.73 -9.21
C PRO A 253 -23.70 11.79 -10.40
N LYS A 254 -24.43 10.72 -10.09
CA LYS A 254 -24.87 9.60 -10.94
C LYS A 254 -25.30 9.97 -12.39
N ALA A 255 -24.38 10.24 -13.32
CA ALA A 255 -24.76 10.46 -14.73
C ALA A 255 -23.60 10.42 -15.76
N TYR A 256 -22.53 9.64 -15.62
CA TYR A 256 -21.47 9.60 -16.65
C TYR A 256 -20.91 8.21 -16.91
N LEU A 257 -21.71 7.38 -17.59
CA LEU A 257 -21.21 6.29 -18.44
C LEU A 257 -21.88 6.38 -19.81
N ARG A 258 -21.65 7.47 -20.56
CA ARG A 258 -21.83 7.50 -22.03
C ARG A 258 -20.85 8.49 -22.67
N GLY A 259 -20.01 7.97 -23.56
CA GLY A 259 -19.38 8.73 -24.65
C GLY A 259 -18.12 9.51 -24.30
N PHE A 260 -16.95 8.87 -24.46
CA PHE A 260 -15.69 9.59 -24.67
C PHE A 260 -15.53 9.96 -26.15
N PRO A 261 -15.23 11.21 -26.49
CA PRO A 261 -14.23 11.53 -27.49
C PRO A 261 -12.89 11.76 -26.79
N ARG A 262 -11.85 11.08 -27.27
CA ARG A 262 -10.45 11.36 -26.91
C ARG A 262 -10.11 12.79 -27.35
N ALA A 263 -9.46 13.56 -26.48
CA ALA A 263 -8.69 14.74 -26.85
C ALA A 263 -7.19 14.45 -26.65
N PRO A 264 -6.30 15.04 -27.47
CA PRO A 264 -4.96 14.54 -27.73
C PRO A 264 -3.97 14.90 -26.62
N LEU A 265 -3.07 13.96 -26.33
CA LEU A 265 -1.82 14.19 -25.61
C LEU A 265 -0.92 15.08 -26.49
N GLY A 266 -0.92 16.37 -26.21
CA GLY A 266 0.05 17.33 -26.75
C GLY A 266 0.96 17.81 -25.62
N ASP A 267 2.25 17.55 -25.78
CA ASP A 267 3.39 18.29 -25.24
C ASP A 267 3.44 18.57 -23.74
N LEU A 268 4.03 17.65 -22.97
CA LEU A 268 4.83 18.02 -21.79
C LEU A 268 6.11 17.18 -21.78
N PHE A 269 7.18 17.89 -22.10
CA PHE A 269 8.53 17.43 -22.43
C PHE A 269 9.31 16.81 -21.27
N ASP A 270 10.31 16.05 -21.71
CA ASP A 270 11.49 15.55 -21.04
C ASP A 270 12.04 16.41 -19.89
N VAL A 271 12.34 15.74 -18.77
CA VAL A 271 13.30 16.21 -17.78
C VAL A 271 14.18 15.02 -17.41
N GLU A 272 15.41 14.99 -17.92
CA GLU A 272 16.49 14.19 -17.33
C GLU A 272 16.83 14.80 -15.95
N LEU A 273 16.88 13.95 -14.93
CA LEU A 273 17.32 14.29 -13.58
C LEU A 273 18.64 13.57 -13.33
N ASP A 274 19.64 14.28 -12.82
CA ASP A 274 20.87 13.67 -12.29
C ASP A 274 20.59 12.98 -10.94
N ASP A 275 21.46 12.04 -10.58
CA ASP A 275 21.35 11.13 -9.43
C ASP A 275 21.22 11.80 -8.04
N ASP A 276 21.41 13.12 -7.93
CA ASP A 276 21.29 13.88 -6.68
C ASP A 276 20.02 14.75 -6.57
N GLY A 277 19.19 14.81 -7.62
CA GLY A 277 17.90 15.48 -7.58
C GLY A 277 17.94 17.01 -7.59
N SER A 278 19.05 17.64 -7.98
CA SER A 278 19.08 19.08 -8.25
C SER A 278 18.70 19.40 -9.71
N ARG A 279 17.94 20.48 -9.92
CA ARG A 279 17.51 20.94 -11.26
C ARG A 279 18.68 21.63 -11.98
N LEU A 280 18.98 21.21 -13.21
CA LEU A 280 19.81 21.99 -14.15
C LEU A 280 19.00 23.20 -14.64
N GLU A 281 19.43 24.41 -14.30
CA GLU A 281 19.02 25.60 -15.02
C GLU A 281 19.92 25.78 -16.24
N ARG A 282 19.45 25.34 -17.41
CA ARG A 282 19.41 26.08 -18.68
C ARG A 282 18.75 25.26 -19.78
#